data_AF-A0A1Z8A0G9-F1
#
_entry.id   AF-A0A1Z8A0G9-F1
#
_cell.length_a   1.000
_cell.length_b   1.000
_cell.length_c   1.000
_cell.angle_alpha   90.00
_cell.angle_beta   90.00
_cell.angle_gamma   90.00
#
_symmetry.space_group_name_H-M   'P 1'
#
loop_
_entity.id
_entity.type
_entity.pdbx_description
1 polymer ?
#
loop_
_entity_poly.entity_id
_entity_poly.type
_entity_poly.pdbx_seq_one_letter_code
_entity_poly.pdbx_strand_id
1 'polypeptide(L)'
;MKKPVIYMFVLVSFMVSSVASAGSWHNSDIKRIYPIADGAFIVTFKTDHADCKSGSSPKTFYVKVGESGVTQEAQDKMYSLVLAAAMSGKKVQVNFETVSSSCFVNRMLVEF
;
A
#
# COMPACT_ATOMS: atom_id res chain seq x y z
N MET A 1 -49.91 -13.65 36.96
CA MET A 1 -50.08 -12.92 35.67
C MET A 1 -48.69 -12.72 35.08
N LYS A 2 -48.19 -13.70 34.30
CA LYS A 2 -47.94 -13.64 32.83
C LYS A 2 -47.01 -12.48 32.38
N LYS A 3 -45.75 -12.84 32.08
CA LYS A 3 -44.68 -12.05 31.41
C LYS A 3 -45.07 -11.75 29.94
N PRO A 4 -44.37 -10.86 29.19
CA PRO A 4 -43.08 -11.21 28.56
C PRO A 4 -42.07 -10.03 28.49
N VAL A 5 -40.80 -10.16 28.88
CA VAL A 5 -39.66 -10.70 28.09
C VAL A 5 -39.81 -10.43 26.59
N ILE A 6 -39.40 -9.23 26.15
CA ILE A 6 -39.28 -8.89 24.73
C ILE A 6 -37.79 -8.80 24.38
N TYR A 7 -37.30 -9.89 23.77
CA TYR A 7 -36.29 -9.99 22.70
C TYR A 7 -35.14 -8.96 22.73
N MET A 8 -33.90 -9.29 23.11
CA MET A 8 -33.02 -10.32 22.52
C MET A 8 -33.32 -10.53 21.04
N PHE A 9 -32.94 -9.58 20.17
CA PHE A 9 -32.54 -9.83 18.76
C PHE A 9 -32.21 -8.51 18.02
N VAL A 10 -31.02 -7.94 18.17
CA VAL A 10 -30.37 -7.15 17.08
C VAL A 10 -28.85 -7.22 17.27
N LEU A 11 -28.29 -8.42 17.20
CA LEU A 11 -26.87 -8.58 16.88
C LEU A 11 -26.80 -8.69 15.35
N VAL A 12 -27.12 -7.59 14.66
CA VAL A 12 -26.96 -7.49 13.21
C VAL A 12 -25.47 -7.32 12.98
N SER A 13 -24.85 -8.43 12.64
CA SER A 13 -23.51 -8.56 12.10
C SER A 13 -23.28 -7.50 11.02
N PHE A 14 -22.58 -6.44 11.37
CA PHE A 14 -21.88 -5.62 10.39
C PHE A 14 -20.71 -6.47 9.87
N MET A 15 -21.00 -7.37 8.92
CA MET A 15 -20.00 -7.81 7.97
C MET A 15 -19.65 -6.60 7.12
N VAL A 16 -18.67 -5.83 7.56
CA VAL A 16 -18.05 -4.80 6.76
C VAL A 16 -17.32 -5.56 5.66
N SER A 17 -17.96 -5.71 4.51
CA SER A 17 -17.30 -6.19 3.29
C SER A 17 -16.19 -5.19 2.98
N SER A 18 -14.96 -5.51 3.33
CA SER A 18 -13.79 -4.75 2.91
C SER A 18 -13.76 -4.81 1.39
N VAL A 19 -14.26 -3.75 0.74
CA VAL A 19 -14.03 -3.53 -0.69
C VAL A 19 -12.52 -3.39 -0.85
N ALA A 20 -11.87 -4.50 -1.20
CA ALA A 20 -10.48 -4.48 -1.59
C ALA A 20 -10.40 -3.60 -2.84
N SER A 21 -9.98 -2.34 -2.66
CA SER A 21 -9.70 -1.45 -3.78
C SER A 21 -8.72 -2.17 -4.68
N ALA A 22 -9.09 -2.38 -5.95
CA ALA A 22 -8.23 -3.03 -6.91
C ALA A 22 -6.97 -2.17 -7.06
N GLY A 23 -5.85 -2.64 -6.51
CA GLY A 23 -4.58 -1.93 -6.59
C GLY A 23 -4.12 -1.83 -8.04
N SER A 24 -3.51 -0.70 -8.39
CA SER A 24 -2.97 -0.46 -9.74
C SER A 24 -1.49 -0.79 -9.78
N TRP A 25 -1.02 -1.33 -10.92
CA TRP A 25 0.39 -1.65 -11.13
C TRP A 25 1.11 -0.49 -11.81
N HIS A 26 2.26 -0.11 -11.26
CA HIS A 26 3.14 0.88 -11.85
C HIS A 26 4.54 0.28 -12.07
N ASN A 27 5.03 0.32 -13.31
CA ASN A 27 6.34 -0.18 -13.71
C ASN A 27 7.22 0.99 -14.18
N SER A 28 8.28 1.30 -13.43
CA SER A 28 9.16 2.41 -13.77
C SER A 28 10.54 2.30 -13.13
N ASP A 29 11.46 3.13 -13.62
CA ASP A 29 12.77 3.34 -13.03
C ASP A 29 12.65 4.14 -11.73
N ILE A 30 13.35 3.68 -10.69
CA ILE A 30 13.39 4.38 -9.41
C ILE A 30 14.14 5.71 -9.59
N LYS A 31 13.54 6.79 -9.07
CA LYS A 31 14.17 8.11 -8.96
C LYS A 31 14.77 8.35 -7.58
N ARG A 32 14.08 7.88 -6.53
CA ARG A 32 14.52 8.04 -5.13
C ARG A 32 13.88 7.01 -4.23
N ILE A 33 14.65 6.51 -3.26
CA ILE A 33 14.20 5.76 -2.09
C ILE A 33 14.44 6.65 -0.87
N TYR A 34 13.42 6.87 -0.04
CA TYR A 34 13.50 7.78 1.10
C TYR A 34 12.86 7.15 2.36
N PRO A 35 13.65 6.50 3.23
CA PRO A 35 13.22 6.12 4.57
C PRO A 35 12.86 7.33 5.41
N ILE A 36 11.85 7.21 6.26
CA ILE A 36 11.39 8.28 7.16
C ILE A 36 11.30 7.78 8.60
N ALA A 37 11.17 8.73 9.54
CA ALA A 37 11.36 8.50 10.96
C ALA A 37 10.36 7.53 11.61
N ASP A 38 9.21 7.27 10.99
CA ASP A 38 8.19 6.34 11.48
C ASP A 38 8.44 4.89 11.01
N GLY A 39 9.60 4.62 10.40
CA GLY A 39 9.96 3.32 9.85
C GLY A 39 9.38 3.05 8.45
N ALA A 40 8.48 3.89 7.94
CA ALA A 40 8.05 3.79 6.55
C ALA A 40 9.18 4.20 5.59
N PHE A 41 9.02 3.82 4.33
CA PHE A 41 9.84 4.37 3.27
C PHE A 41 8.99 4.76 2.07
N ILE A 42 9.49 5.76 1.34
CA ILE A 42 8.86 6.31 0.15
C ILE A 42 9.70 5.91 -1.06
N VAL A 43 9.03 5.42 -2.09
CA VAL A 43 9.62 5.25 -3.43
C VAL A 43 9.01 6.29 -4.35
N THR A 44 9.86 6.94 -5.14
CA THR A 44 9.40 7.79 -6.25
C THR A 44 10.05 7.31 -7.53
N PHE A 45 9.33 7.47 -8.64
CA PHE A 45 9.74 6.97 -9.94
C PHE A 45 10.07 8.12 -10.89
N LYS A 46 10.76 7.80 -11.99
CA LYS A 46 11.06 8.78 -13.04
C LYS A 46 9.81 9.19 -13.82
N THR A 47 8.82 8.31 -13.90
CA THR A 47 7.51 8.57 -14.51
C THR A 47 6.42 8.40 -13.45
N ASP A 48 5.42 9.28 -13.45
CA ASP A 48 4.31 9.20 -12.53
C ASP A 48 3.21 8.25 -13.04
N HIS A 49 2.49 7.60 -12.12
CA HIS A 49 1.25 6.90 -12.45
C HIS A 49 0.04 7.82 -12.33
N ALA A 50 -0.86 7.84 -13.32
CA ALA A 50 -2.04 8.71 -13.31
C ALA A 50 -2.93 8.48 -12.09
N ASP A 51 -3.14 7.22 -11.71
CA ASP A 51 -4.04 6.83 -10.62
C ASP A 51 -3.50 7.11 -9.21
N CYS A 52 -2.20 7.34 -9.02
CA CYS A 52 -1.68 7.74 -7.71
C CYS A 52 -2.13 9.17 -7.40
N LYS A 53 -2.83 9.38 -6.28
CA LYS A 53 -3.41 10.68 -5.91
C LYS A 53 -2.49 11.58 -5.10
N SER A 54 -1.21 11.22 -4.94
CA SER A 54 -0.22 12.08 -4.30
C SER A 54 -0.14 13.43 -4.98
N GLY A 55 -0.20 14.50 -4.17
CA GLY A 55 0.02 15.88 -4.64
C GLY A 55 1.50 16.25 -4.80
N SER A 56 2.42 15.32 -4.54
CA SER A 56 3.86 15.53 -4.72
C SER A 56 4.28 15.35 -6.18
N SER A 57 5.36 16.04 -6.59
CA SER A 57 6.03 15.81 -7.87
C SER A 57 7.52 15.54 -7.64
N PRO A 58 8.05 14.34 -7.94
CA PRO A 58 7.34 13.15 -8.43
C PRO A 58 6.34 12.60 -7.41
N LYS A 59 5.37 11.81 -7.89
CA LYS A 59 4.37 11.15 -7.03
C LYS A 59 5.05 10.17 -6.07
N THR A 60 4.55 10.15 -4.84
CA THR A 60 5.11 9.37 -3.74
C THR A 60 4.31 8.09 -3.51
N PHE A 61 5.02 6.96 -3.46
CA PHE A 61 4.47 5.65 -3.16
C PHE A 61 5.01 5.20 -1.80
N TYR A 62 4.13 5.03 -0.81
CA TYR A 62 4.52 4.72 0.56
C TYR A 62 4.47 3.22 0.82
N VAL A 63 5.48 2.70 1.53
CA VAL A 63 5.45 1.36 2.12
C VAL A 63 5.46 1.52 3.63
N LYS A 64 4.33 1.22 4.26
CA LYS A 64 4.10 1.48 5.68
C LYS A 64 3.43 0.30 6.36
N VAL A 65 3.97 -0.12 7.49
CA VAL A 65 3.39 -1.18 8.32
C VAL A 65 1.97 -0.80 8.75
N GLY A 66 1.04 -1.75 8.64
CA GLY A 66 -0.37 -1.55 8.96
C GLY A 66 -1.22 -1.02 7.81
N GLU A 67 -0.60 -0.51 6.74
CA GLU A 67 -1.28 -0.06 5.54
C GLU A 67 -1.24 -1.16 4.47
N SER A 68 -2.33 -1.33 3.72
CA SER A 68 -2.43 -2.27 2.59
C SER A 68 -1.98 -3.72 2.89
N GLY A 69 -2.08 -4.16 4.15
CA GLY A 69 -1.65 -5.49 4.59
C GLY A 69 -0.14 -5.66 4.76
N VAL A 70 0.64 -4.58 4.72
CA VAL A 70 2.10 -4.62 4.90
C VAL A 70 2.45 -4.89 6.37
N THR A 71 3.19 -5.96 6.61
CA THR A 71 3.83 -6.28 7.90
C THR A 71 5.26 -5.73 7.94
N GLN A 72 5.91 -5.73 9.11
CA GLN A 72 7.33 -5.34 9.22
C GLN A 72 8.22 -6.21 8.31
N GLU A 73 8.01 -7.53 8.33
CA GLU A 73 8.74 -8.47 7.46
C GLU A 73 8.54 -8.15 5.97
N ALA A 74 7.33 -7.78 5.58
CA ALA A 74 7.03 -7.38 4.20
C ALA A 74 7.73 -6.07 3.83
N GLN A 75 7.71 -5.08 4.72
CA GLN A 75 8.40 -3.80 4.53
C GLN A 75 9.92 -4.00 4.36
N ASP A 76 10.57 -4.80 5.21
CA ASP A 76 12.01 -5.06 5.15
C ASP A 76 12.41 -5.76 3.84
N LYS A 77 11.60 -6.75 3.40
CA LYS A 77 11.79 -7.44 2.12
C LYS A 77 11.60 -6.49 0.94
N MET A 78 10.56 -5.66 0.96
CA MET A 78 10.31 -4.67 -0.10
C MET A 78 11.41 -3.62 -0.16
N TYR A 79 11.91 -3.14 0.99
CA TYR A 79 13.03 -2.21 1.03
C TYR A 79 14.28 -2.81 0.39
N SER A 80 14.61 -4.05 0.76
CA SER A 80 15.74 -4.79 0.20
C SER A 80 15.62 -4.99 -1.31
N LEU A 81 14.42 -5.35 -1.79
CA LEU A 81 14.12 -5.54 -3.22
C LEU A 81 14.30 -4.23 -4.01
N VAL A 82 13.75 -3.12 -3.52
CA VAL A 82 13.86 -1.81 -4.20
C VAL A 82 15.30 -1.31 -4.19
N LEU A 83 16.04 -1.52 -3.11
CA LEU A 83 17.45 -1.16 -3.04
C LEU A 83 18.28 -1.97 -4.05
N ALA A 84 18.07 -3.29 -4.14
CA ALA A 84 18.74 -4.14 -5.11
C ALA A 84 18.40 -3.76 -6.57
N ALA A 85 17.13 -3.43 -6.84
CA ALA A 85 16.70 -2.94 -8.15
C ALA A 85 17.38 -1.62 -8.52
N ALA A 86 17.42 -0.66 -7.58
CA ALA A 86 18.06 0.64 -7.79
C ALA A 86 19.57 0.48 -8.08
N MET A 87 20.26 -0.35 -7.30
CA MET A 87 21.68 -0.62 -7.49
C MET A 87 22.00 -1.33 -8.80
N SER A 88 21.07 -2.14 -9.32
CA SER A 88 21.25 -2.88 -10.58
C SER A 88 20.71 -2.15 -11.81
N GLY A 89 20.16 -0.93 -11.63
CA GLY A 89 19.54 -0.18 -12.72
C GLY A 89 18.31 -0.87 -13.32
N LYS A 90 17.66 -1.74 -12.56
CA LYS A 90 16.44 -2.44 -12.97
C LYS A 90 15.19 -1.65 -12.60
N LYS A 91 14.15 -1.80 -13.40
CA LYS A 91 12.81 -1.26 -13.10
C LYS A 91 12.17 -2.05 -11.97
N VAL A 92 11.32 -1.38 -11.20
CA VAL A 92 10.47 -2.02 -10.20
C VAL A 92 9.02 -1.89 -10.62
N GLN A 93 8.27 -2.97 -10.43
CA GLN A 93 6.81 -2.96 -10.52
C GLN A 93 6.23 -2.91 -9.12
N VAL A 94 5.37 -1.92 -8.84
CA VAL A 94 4.68 -1.76 -7.55
C VAL A 94 3.18 -1.84 -7.75
N ASN A 95 2.49 -2.57 -6.88
CA ASN A 95 1.04 -2.55 -6.79
C ASN A 95 0.62 -1.64 -5.63
N PHE A 96 -0.21 -0.64 -5.91
CA PHE A 96 -0.56 0.40 -4.94
C PHE A 96 -2.06 0.71 -4.93
N GLU A 97 -2.55 1.17 -3.78
CA GLU A 97 -3.93 1.63 -3.62
C GLU A 97 -4.17 2.98 -4.31
N THR A 98 -5.24 3.07 -5.10
CA THR A 98 -5.55 4.25 -5.93
C THR A 98 -6.43 5.28 -5.22
N VAL A 99 -6.94 4.95 -4.03
CA VAL A 99 -7.87 5.78 -3.27
C VAL A 99 -7.17 6.74 -2.31
N SER A 100 -5.99 6.37 -1.81
CA SER A 100 -5.21 7.17 -0.85
C SER A 100 -4.27 8.14 -1.58
N SER A 101 -4.12 9.36 -1.05
CA SER A 101 -3.09 10.30 -1.52
C SER A 101 -1.67 9.84 -1.20
N SER A 102 -1.52 8.89 -0.26
CA SER A 102 -0.23 8.26 0.05
C SER A 102 0.12 7.10 -0.89
N CYS A 103 -0.81 6.65 -1.75
CA CYS A 103 -0.55 5.57 -2.72
C CYS A 103 0.17 4.37 -2.09
N PHE A 104 -0.42 3.83 -1.02
CA PHE A 104 0.19 2.76 -0.23
C PHE A 104 0.42 1.52 -1.09
N VAL A 105 1.65 0.99 -1.03
CA VAL A 105 2.09 -0.15 -1.82
C VAL A 105 1.91 -1.42 -0.98
N ASN A 106 1.31 -2.45 -1.57
CA ASN A 106 1.18 -3.76 -0.91
C ASN A 106 2.17 -4.80 -1.42
N ARG A 107 2.64 -4.69 -2.66
CA ARG A 107 3.48 -5.69 -3.34
C ARG A 107 4.45 -5.01 -4.29
N MET A 108 5.64 -5.60 -4.42
CA MET A 108 6.67 -5.17 -5.36
C MET A 108 7.33 -6.38 -6.02
N LEU A 109 7.77 -6.21 -7.27
CA LEU A 109 8.58 -7.22 -7.95
C LEU A 109 9.59 -6.57 -8.90
N VAL A 110 10.62 -7.35 -9.24
CA VAL A 110 11.65 -7.04 -10.24
C VAL A 110 11.70 -8.20 -11.22
N GLU A 111 11.76 -7.90 -12.51
CA GLU A 111 11.99 -8.88 -13.56
C GLU A 111 13.47 -8.81 -13.98
N PHE A 112 14.13 -9.97 -14.06
CA PHE A 112 15.56 -10.09 -14.34
C PHE A 112 15.86 -10.46 -15.77
#